data_AF-A0A958F2W8-F1
#
_entry.id   AF-A0A958F2W8-F1
#
_cell.length_a   1.000
_cell.length_b   1.000
_cell.length_c   1.000
_cell.angle_alpha   90.00
_cell.angle_beta   90.00
_cell.angle_gamma   90.00
#
_symmetry.space_group_name_H-M   'P 1'
#
loop_
_entity.id
_entity.type
_entity.pdbx_description
1 polymer ?
#
loop_
_entity_poly.entity_id
_entity_poly.type
_entity_poly.pdbx_seq_one_letter_code
_entity_poly.pdbx_strand_id
1 'polypeptide(L)'
;YLHKLKHYHFAGVLDLQNRRYLITAGYNTGPNNVARAFGGRRQVNAVIPQINAMPPDRLYAHLLYNLPYYETRDYLRKVQERVGLY
;
A
#
# COMPACT_ATOMS: atom_id res chain seq x y z
N TYR A 1 17.58 0.95 -11.67
CA TYR A 1 17.95 -0.26 -10.93
C TYR A 1 17.08 -0.54 -9.68
N LEU A 2 16.52 0.48 -9.02
CA LEU A 2 15.73 0.36 -7.76
C LEU A 2 14.24 -0.06 -7.91
N HIS A 3 13.81 -0.47 -9.11
CA HIS A 3 12.40 -0.77 -9.42
C HIS A 3 12.06 -2.26 -9.32
N LYS A 4 13.04 -3.16 -9.49
CA LYS A 4 12.83 -4.62 -9.46
C LYS A 4 12.60 -5.19 -8.04
N LEU A 5 12.92 -4.42 -7.00
CA LEU A 5 12.82 -4.87 -5.61
C LEU A 5 11.42 -4.68 -5.00
N LYS A 6 10.55 -3.86 -5.59
CA LYS A 6 9.31 -3.42 -4.92
C LYS A 6 8.20 -4.48 -4.87
N HIS A 7 8.13 -5.39 -5.85
CA HIS A 7 7.02 -6.35 -5.95
C HIS A 7 7.06 -7.47 -4.90
N TYR A 8 8.24 -7.89 -4.44
CA TYR A 8 8.37 -8.99 -3.48
C TYR A 8 7.91 -8.63 -2.07
N HIS A 9 7.92 -7.34 -1.71
CA HIS A 9 7.63 -6.92 -0.34
C HIS A 9 6.20 -7.23 0.11
N PHE A 10 5.24 -7.29 -0.81
CA PHE A 10 3.83 -7.54 -0.50
C PHE A 10 3.36 -8.95 -0.90
N ALA A 11 4.29 -9.88 -1.13
CA ALA A 11 3.96 -11.25 -1.56
C ALA A 11 3.09 -12.01 -0.55
N GLY A 12 3.22 -11.71 0.75
CA GLY A 12 2.40 -12.33 1.81
C GLY A 12 0.99 -11.74 1.97
N VAL A 13 0.62 -10.72 1.18
CA VAL A 13 -0.72 -10.12 1.24
C VAL A 13 -1.69 -10.96 0.42
N LEU A 14 -2.70 -11.55 1.06
CA LEU A 14 -3.57 -12.57 0.46
C LEU A 14 -4.57 -11.98 -0.54
N ASP A 15 -5.20 -10.87 -0.17
CA ASP A 15 -6.18 -10.19 -1.02
C ASP A 15 -5.47 -9.44 -2.17
N LEU A 16 -5.91 -9.71 -3.40
CA LEU A 16 -5.30 -9.16 -4.61
C LEU A 16 -5.49 -7.64 -4.73
N GLN A 17 -6.63 -7.12 -4.27
CA GLN A 17 -6.92 -5.69 -4.31
C GLN A 17 -6.07 -4.95 -3.26
N ASN A 18 -5.96 -5.51 -2.05
CA ASN A 18 -5.05 -5.02 -1.02
C ASN A 18 -3.62 -4.98 -1.53
N ARG A 19 -3.15 -6.06 -2.16
CA ARG A 19 -1.81 -6.14 -2.73
C ARG A 19 -1.60 -5.07 -3.80
N ARG A 20 -2.60 -4.79 -4.65
CA ARG A 20 -2.54 -3.72 -5.65
C ARG A 20 -2.41 -2.34 -5.00
N TYR A 21 -3.20 -2.01 -3.98
CA TYR A 21 -3.08 -0.73 -3.27
C TYR A 21 -1.67 -0.52 -2.70
N LEU A 22 -1.13 -1.54 -2.06
CA LEU A 22 0.19 -1.48 -1.44
C LEU A 22 1.33 -1.38 -2.47
N ILE A 23 1.21 -2.08 -3.60
CA ILE A 23 2.16 -1.94 -4.72
C ILE A 23 2.11 -0.53 -5.29
N THR A 24 0.91 0.02 -5.55
CA THR A 24 0.75 1.39 -6.06
C THR A 24 1.36 2.42 -5.11
N ALA A 25 1.05 2.34 -3.81
CA ALA A 25 1.62 3.23 -2.81
C ALA A 25 3.14 3.03 -2.69
N GLY A 26 3.60 1.79 -2.59
CA GLY A 26 5.02 1.43 -2.46
C GLY A 26 5.84 1.81 -3.69
N TYR A 27 5.23 1.83 -4.88
CA TYR A 27 5.87 2.30 -6.10
C TYR A 27 6.23 3.79 -6.00
N ASN A 28 5.32 4.61 -5.47
CA ASN A 28 5.56 6.04 -5.30
C ASN A 28 6.42 6.37 -4.05
N THR A 29 6.06 5.86 -2.86
CA THR A 29 6.76 6.25 -1.59
C THR A 29 7.78 5.25 -1.08
N GLY A 30 7.76 4.01 -1.57
CA GLY A 30 8.59 2.93 -1.06
C GLY A 30 7.90 2.07 0.00
N PRO A 31 8.21 0.76 0.05
CA PRO A 31 7.53 -0.23 0.90
C PRO A 31 7.60 0.09 2.41
N ASN A 32 8.72 0.62 2.89
CA ASN A 32 8.88 0.97 4.30
C ASN A 32 7.99 2.14 4.72
N ASN A 33 7.73 3.11 3.83
CA ASN A 33 6.81 4.20 4.11
C ASN A 33 5.35 3.72 4.13
N VAL A 34 5.03 2.71 3.34
CA VAL A 34 3.74 2.01 3.44
C VAL A 34 3.62 1.30 4.78
N ALA A 35 4.65 0.58 5.23
CA ALA A 35 4.64 -0.09 6.54
C ALA A 35 4.50 0.90 7.72
N ARG A 36 5.12 2.09 7.61
CA ARG A 36 4.98 3.18 8.61
C ARG A 36 3.54 3.66 8.76
N ALA A 37 2.71 3.58 7.72
CA ALA A 37 1.29 3.94 7.80
C ALA A 37 0.51 3.03 8.77
N PHE A 38 1.03 1.84 9.09
CA PHE A 38 0.45 0.91 10.07
C PHE A 38 1.10 1.03 11.46
N GLY A 39 1.90 2.08 11.69
CA GLY A 39 2.47 2.44 12.99
C GLY A 39 4.00 2.33 13.06
N GLY A 40 4.66 3.38 13.57
CA GLY A 40 6.08 3.38 13.94
C GLY A 40 7.06 2.99 12.82
N ARG A 41 8.26 2.53 13.18
CA ARG A 41 9.29 2.03 12.25
C ARG A 41 9.11 0.52 12.00
N ARG A 42 7.95 0.12 11.48
CA ARG A 42 7.67 -1.29 11.14
C ARG A 42 8.26 -1.68 9.79
N GLN A 43 8.75 -2.91 9.69
CA GLN A 43 9.10 -3.56 8.43
C GLN A 43 7.82 -4.06 7.74
N VAL A 44 7.82 -4.21 6.41
CA VAL A 44 6.63 -4.65 5.66
C VAL A 44 6.08 -5.97 6.17
N ASN A 45 6.94 -6.97 6.40
CA ASN A 45 6.50 -8.29 6.85
C ASN A 45 5.76 -8.25 8.20
N ALA A 46 6.10 -7.29 9.07
CA ALA A 46 5.47 -7.15 10.37
C ALA A 46 4.01 -6.65 10.29
N VAL A 47 3.63 -5.99 9.20
CA VAL A 47 2.28 -5.44 9.03
C VAL A 47 1.37 -6.31 8.15
N ILE A 48 1.92 -7.36 7.50
CA ILE A 48 1.17 -8.28 6.64
C ILE A 48 -0.02 -8.93 7.36
N PRO A 49 0.10 -9.47 8.59
CA PRO A 49 -1.05 -10.06 9.28
C PRO A 49 -2.18 -9.05 9.52
N GLN A 50 -1.82 -7.82 9.89
CA GLN A 50 -2.77 -6.73 10.08
C GLN A 50 -3.46 -6.35 8.76
N ILE A 51 -2.72 -6.28 7.66
CA ILE A 51 -3.25 -6.00 6.31
C ILE A 51 -4.21 -7.11 5.87
N ASN A 52 -3.86 -8.38 6.08
CA ASN A 52 -4.70 -9.51 5.70
C ASN A 52 -6.00 -9.59 6.49
N ALA A 53 -6.06 -8.96 7.67
CA ALA A 53 -7.28 -8.82 8.46
C ALA A 53 -8.17 -7.63 8.03
N MET A 54 -7.72 -6.79 7.09
CA MET A 54 -8.49 -5.63 6.61
C MET A 54 -9.24 -5.94 5.31
N PRO A 55 -10.53 -5.58 5.22
CA PRO A 55 -11.22 -5.53 3.94
C PRO A 55 -10.65 -4.40 3.06
N PRO A 56 -10.73 -4.52 1.72
CA PRO A 56 -10.13 -3.56 0.79
C PRO A 56 -10.50 -2.11 1.01
N ASP A 57 -11.78 -1.81 1.28
CA ASP A 57 -12.23 -0.43 1.48
C ASP A 57 -11.61 0.19 2.74
N ARG A 58 -11.49 -0.61 3.82
CA ARG A 58 -10.83 -0.16 5.06
C ARG A 58 -9.35 0.06 4.84
N LEU A 59 -8.67 -0.83 4.11
CA LEU A 59 -7.25 -0.68 3.83
C LEU A 59 -6.99 0.57 2.98
N TYR A 60 -7.81 0.80 1.96
CA TYR A 60 -7.71 1.96 1.10
C TYR A 60 -7.87 3.27 1.89
N ALA A 61 -8.93 3.37 2.70
CA ALA A 61 -9.14 4.52 3.57
C ALA A 61 -7.98 4.72 4.57
N HIS A 62 -7.48 3.63 5.15
CA HIS A 62 -6.34 3.66 6.06
C HIS A 62 -5.08 4.24 5.39
N LEU A 63 -4.78 3.82 4.17
CA LEU A 63 -3.64 4.33 3.41
C LEU A 63 -3.81 5.82 3.06
N LEU A 64 -5.01 6.23 2.65
CA LEU A 64 -5.30 7.65 2.37
C LEU A 64 -5.19 8.54 3.61
N TYR A 65 -5.43 8.01 4.80
CA TYR A 65 -5.30 8.79 6.03
C TYR A 65 -3.86 8.81 6.55
N ASN A 66 -3.16 7.67 6.53
CA ASN A 66 -1.92 7.47 7.29
C ASN A 66 -0.64 7.47 6.45
N LEU A 67 -0.71 7.46 5.12
CA LEU A 67 0.50 7.58 4.30
C LEU A 67 1.15 8.96 4.53
N PRO A 68 2.48 9.00 4.79
CA PRO A 68 3.15 10.22 5.26
C PRO A 68 3.19 11.33 4.20
N TYR A 69 3.12 10.99 2.92
CA TYR A 69 3.24 11.96 1.83
C TYR A 69 1.90 12.17 1.16
N TYR A 70 1.54 13.44 0.98
CA TYR A 70 0.34 13.85 0.24
C TYR A 70 0.34 13.32 -1.20
N GLU A 71 1.47 13.46 -1.90
CA GLU A 71 1.61 13.00 -3.29
C GLU A 71 1.29 11.51 -3.46
N THR A 72 1.72 10.67 -2.52
CA THR A 72 1.44 9.23 -2.56
C THR A 72 -0.05 8.93 -2.40
N ARG A 73 -0.73 9.66 -1.52
CA ARG A 73 -2.17 9.52 -1.30
C ARG A 73 -2.94 9.93 -2.55
N ASP A 74 -2.54 11.04 -3.16
CA ASP A 74 -3.12 11.55 -4.40
C ASP A 74 -2.90 10.59 -5.58
N TYR A 75 -1.68 10.05 -5.71
CA TYR A 75 -1.35 9.06 -6.72
C TYR A 75 -2.17 7.77 -6.56
N LEU A 76 -2.30 7.25 -5.33
CA LEU A 76 -3.12 6.08 -5.04
C LEU A 76 -4.59 6.32 -5.44
N ARG A 77 -5.13 7.50 -5.14
CA ARG A 77 -6.50 7.89 -5.51
C ARG A 77 -6.70 7.91 -7.03
N LYS A 78 -5.82 8.61 -7.75
CA LYS A 78 -5.87 8.72 -9.22
C LYS A 78 -5.77 7.36 -9.92
N VAL A 79 -4.92 6.47 -9.43
CA VAL A 79 -4.80 5.12 -10.00
C VAL A 79 -6.06 4.31 -9.75
N GLN A 80 -6.64 4.40 -8.54
CA GLN A 80 -7.85 3.66 -8.22
C GLN A 80 -9.09 4.16 -8.99
N GLU A 81 -9.22 5.47 -9.18
CA GLU A 81 -10.27 6.07 -10.02
C GLU A 81 -10.19 5.56 -11.47
N ARG A 82 -8.98 5.47 -12.02
CA ARG A 82 -8.77 4.93 -13.38
C ARG A 82 -9.15 3.47 -13.49
N VAL A 83 -8.86 2.64 -12.47
CA VAL A 83 -9.23 1.22 -12.47
C VAL A 83 -10.75 1.03 -12.40
N GLY A 84 -11.47 1.87 -11.65
CA GLY A 84 -12.93 1.79 -11.56
C GLY A 84 -13.69 2.27 -12.81
N LEU A 85 -13.01 2.93 -13.75
CA LEU A 85 -13.57 3.36 -15.03
C LEU A 85 -13.53 2.28 -16.13
N TYR A 86 -12.84 1.16 -15.88
CA TYR A 86 -12.76 -0.01 -16.76
C TYR A 86 -13.52 -1.19 -16.18
#